data_AF-A0AAD9CTP4-F1
#
_entry.id   AF-A0AAD9CTP4-F1
#
_cell.length_a   1.000
_cell.length_b   1.000
_cell.length_c   1.000
_cell.angle_alpha   90.00
_cell.angle_beta   90.00
_cell.angle_gamma   90.00
#
_symmetry.space_group_name_H-M   'P 1'
#
loop_
_entity.id
_entity.type
_entity.pdbx_description
1 polymer ?
#
loop_
_entity_poly.entity_id
_entity_poly.type
_entity_poly.pdbx_seq_one_letter_code
_entity_poly.pdbx_strand_id
1 'polypeptide(L)'
;MAQTETSPPDRPVARKYGSDAHFVYHSEAYEPEPAKHFRELFRPFVIRQWVDGGKIYREPSPREVPRVELFFDLLFVAVVHQLAEAAVEEPGGPAVARFILTFWPSWSIWEEARKYSNVSGTDDLLHRLWILVGMICILGYSVNASAIELHPTEEEETLDHSAIRAAVAFWLIIKLSRVLVLFLYSWRLPKFRRSQILQGLAVLVPMLVYLPLIWVTSRKAQIVLGALGIFVDMCRIDLLFYNLYGRWSLRRRRRESVDNVPNTVGWHRMPELPQGILIPAMSIEHAIDRSGAFVVIVLGELVMNLLYTATRSDIGASSKFGRATLGLMVAWALNYLYMIPSEPNNQYEHALRRSWLSGATFTMLHWPLCASLVLASAASGEMMKHNHLETGIEWYWGGGLGAAMIFLGLIDLTHRDMAPWREARIPRILRSACNIIGGVLLVLFPVAMPHANAFPSFGWGVLVTVARRWEEEERAEGSTAEARHVVLQGDEDDTAMTG
;
A
#
# COMPACT_ATOMS: atom_id res chain seq x y z
N MET A 1 40.42 -2.59 3.79
CA MET A 1 40.03 -3.98 4.07
C MET A 1 39.26 -4.46 2.85
N ALA A 2 39.82 -5.42 2.11
CA ALA A 2 39.34 -5.85 0.81
C ALA A 2 37.93 -6.47 0.94
N GLN A 3 36.98 -5.97 0.15
CA GLN A 3 35.66 -6.56 0.02
C GLN A 3 35.79 -7.79 -0.89
N THR A 4 35.67 -8.98 -0.30
CA THR A 4 35.60 -10.23 -1.05
C THR A 4 34.23 -10.29 -1.72
N GLU A 5 34.19 -10.12 -3.05
CA GLU A 5 33.03 -10.49 -3.87
C GLU A 5 32.89 -12.02 -3.82
N THR A 6 32.16 -12.53 -2.83
CA THR A 6 31.75 -13.93 -2.82
C THR A 6 30.50 -14.06 -3.69
N SER A 7 30.65 -14.68 -4.86
CA SER A 7 29.55 -15.16 -5.69
C SER A 7 28.61 -16.05 -4.83
N PRO A 8 27.28 -15.89 -4.97
CA PRO A 8 26.33 -16.61 -4.12
C PRO A 8 26.37 -18.13 -4.40
N PRO A 9 26.04 -18.98 -3.41
CA PRO A 9 25.71 -20.38 -3.69
C PRO A 9 24.50 -20.43 -4.63
N ASP A 10 24.50 -21.38 -5.58
CA ASP A 10 23.48 -21.64 -6.62
C ASP A 10 22.06 -21.88 -6.06
N ARG A 11 21.45 -20.83 -5.51
CA ARG A 11 20.01 -20.73 -5.34
C ARG A 11 19.59 -19.58 -6.24
N PRO A 12 18.88 -19.84 -7.35
CA PRO A 12 18.33 -18.76 -8.15
C PRO A 12 17.35 -18.00 -7.26
N VAL A 13 17.77 -16.84 -6.74
CA VAL A 13 16.83 -15.87 -6.19
C VAL A 13 15.90 -15.56 -7.37
N ALA A 14 14.65 -16.01 -7.25
CA ALA A 14 13.72 -15.98 -8.36
C ALA A 14 13.67 -14.57 -8.95
N ARG A 15 13.85 -14.46 -10.28
CA ARG A 15 13.70 -13.23 -11.07
C ARG A 15 12.25 -12.72 -11.12
N LYS A 16 11.55 -12.78 -9.99
CA LYS A 16 10.10 -12.60 -9.86
C LYS A 16 9.66 -11.17 -10.15
N TYR A 17 10.54 -10.19 -9.93
CA TYR A 17 10.19 -8.77 -9.98
C TYR A 17 11.02 -7.93 -10.98
N GLY A 18 11.90 -8.55 -11.79
CA GLY A 18 12.73 -7.86 -12.78
C GLY A 18 14.17 -8.38 -12.85
N SER A 19 15.05 -7.62 -13.50
CA SER A 19 16.48 -7.93 -13.62
C SER A 19 17.26 -7.63 -12.33
N ASP A 20 18.34 -8.38 -12.08
CA ASP A 20 19.22 -8.25 -10.90
C ASP A 20 20.58 -7.62 -11.23
N ALA A 21 20.73 -7.02 -12.42
CA ALA A 21 22.01 -6.48 -12.92
C ALA A 21 22.66 -5.39 -12.03
N HIS A 22 21.87 -4.76 -11.15
CA HIS A 22 22.34 -3.69 -10.24
C HIS A 22 22.52 -4.14 -8.79
N PHE A 23 22.35 -5.44 -8.50
CA PHE A 23 22.43 -5.96 -7.15
C PHE A 23 23.85 -6.39 -6.77
N VAL A 24 24.23 -6.03 -5.56
CA VAL A 24 25.43 -6.51 -4.90
C VAL A 24 24.98 -7.14 -3.59
N TYR A 25 25.19 -8.44 -3.44
CA TYR A 25 24.87 -9.14 -2.21
C TYR A 25 26.02 -8.99 -1.23
N HIS A 26 25.73 -8.48 -0.04
CA HIS A 26 26.71 -8.45 1.05
C HIS A 26 26.51 -9.67 1.96
N SER A 27 27.62 -10.20 2.47
CA SER A 27 27.64 -11.33 3.41
C SER A 27 27.19 -10.97 4.82
N GLU A 28 26.99 -9.68 5.12
CA GLU A 28 26.40 -9.19 6.37
C GLU A 28 24.88 -9.48 6.43
N ALA A 29 24.48 -10.74 6.30
CA ALA A 29 23.11 -11.14 6.65
C ALA A 29 22.96 -11.02 8.17
N TYR A 30 22.19 -10.03 8.63
CA TYR A 30 21.93 -9.89 10.05
C TYR A 30 20.86 -10.91 10.46
N GLU A 31 21.32 -12.12 10.80
CA GLU A 31 20.55 -13.15 11.51
C GLU A 31 20.88 -13.06 13.00
N PRO A 32 20.04 -12.41 13.80
CA PRO A 32 20.35 -12.22 15.20
C PRO A 32 20.10 -13.51 15.98
N GLU A 33 21.12 -13.97 16.70
CA GLU A 33 20.98 -15.08 17.65
C GLU A 33 19.88 -14.79 18.70
N PRO A 34 19.20 -15.83 19.20
CA PRO A 34 18.23 -15.67 20.28
C PRO A 34 18.89 -15.04 21.51
N ALA A 35 18.29 -13.97 22.04
CA ALA A 35 18.81 -13.24 23.19
C ALA A 35 18.82 -14.14 24.44
N LYS A 36 19.99 -14.32 25.04
CA LYS A 36 20.21 -15.07 26.29
C LYS A 36 20.25 -14.13 27.50
N HIS A 37 20.62 -12.87 27.29
CA HIS A 37 20.74 -11.87 28.35
C HIS A 37 19.87 -10.64 28.10
N PHE A 38 19.45 -9.95 29.16
CA PHE A 38 18.62 -8.73 29.07
C PHE A 38 19.24 -7.63 28.19
N ARG A 39 20.58 -7.51 28.20
CA ARG A 39 21.28 -6.52 27.37
C ARG A 39 21.16 -6.81 25.87
N GLU A 40 20.98 -8.07 25.49
CA GLU A 40 20.83 -8.52 24.10
C GLU A 40 19.41 -8.30 23.57
N LEU A 41 18.46 -7.92 24.44
CA LEU A 41 17.14 -7.42 24.05
C LEU A 41 17.22 -6.06 23.35
N PHE A 42 18.31 -5.31 23.55
CA PHE A 42 18.60 -4.06 22.86
C PHE A 42 19.65 -4.32 21.80
N ARG A 43 19.22 -4.32 20.54
CA ARG A 43 20.10 -4.66 19.42
C ARG A 43 20.79 -3.41 18.88
N PRO A 44 21.97 -3.54 18.25
CA PRO A 44 22.62 -2.42 17.60
C PRO A 44 21.74 -1.87 16.48
N PHE A 45 21.88 -0.57 16.21
CA PHE A 45 21.21 0.08 15.09
C PHE A 45 21.76 -0.45 13.77
N VAL A 46 20.89 -0.95 12.91
CA VAL A 46 21.27 -1.54 11.62
C VAL A 46 20.42 -0.96 10.49
N ILE A 47 21.05 -0.76 9.34
CA ILE A 47 20.38 -0.50 8.06
C ILE A 47 20.78 -1.67 7.17
N ARG A 48 19.79 -2.47 6.78
CA ARG A 48 20.05 -3.77 6.15
C ARG A 48 20.37 -3.68 4.68
N GLN A 49 19.81 -2.70 3.98
CA GLN A 49 19.98 -2.52 2.55
C GLN A 49 20.20 -1.05 2.24
N TRP A 50 21.00 -0.75 1.23
CA TRP A 50 21.26 0.62 0.83
C TRP A 50 21.64 0.77 -0.64
N VAL A 51 21.46 1.99 -1.15
CA VAL A 51 21.91 2.41 -2.48
C VAL A 51 23.21 3.18 -2.35
N ASP A 52 24.22 2.82 -3.15
CA ASP A 52 25.47 3.57 -3.31
C ASP A 52 25.96 3.47 -4.76
N GLY A 53 26.35 4.60 -5.35
CA GLY A 53 26.92 4.65 -6.70
C GLY A 53 26.09 3.97 -7.80
N GLY A 54 24.76 3.98 -7.69
CA GLY A 54 23.86 3.35 -8.66
C GLY A 54 23.69 1.83 -8.51
N LYS A 55 24.32 1.22 -7.50
CA LYS A 55 24.14 -0.19 -7.13
C LYS A 55 23.32 -0.30 -5.84
N ILE A 56 22.62 -1.41 -5.68
CA ILE A 56 21.85 -1.73 -4.47
C ILE A 56 22.58 -2.84 -3.74
N TYR A 57 23.02 -2.52 -2.53
CA TYR A 57 23.62 -3.46 -1.59
C TYR A 57 22.50 -4.07 -0.75
N ARG A 58 22.35 -5.40 -0.83
CA ARG A 58 21.25 -6.11 -0.16
C ARG A 58 21.67 -7.43 0.46
N GLU A 59 20.88 -7.88 1.43
CA GLU A 59 20.96 -9.22 2.00
C GLU A 59 20.56 -10.28 0.94
N PRO A 60 21.17 -11.50 0.99
CA PRO A 60 20.93 -12.57 0.02
C PRO A 60 19.57 -13.27 0.20
N SER A 61 19.06 -13.35 1.43
CA SER A 61 17.79 -13.98 1.73
C SER A 61 16.62 -12.99 1.68
N PRO A 62 15.45 -13.38 1.15
CA PRO A 62 14.23 -12.60 1.30
C PRO A 62 13.81 -12.59 2.78
N ARG A 63 13.34 -11.43 3.25
CA ARG A 63 12.87 -11.24 4.62
C ARG A 63 11.45 -11.75 4.74
N GLU A 64 11.19 -12.61 5.72
CA GLU A 64 9.84 -12.99 6.11
C GLU A 64 9.16 -11.88 6.90
N VAL A 65 7.83 -11.76 6.76
CA VAL A 65 7.03 -10.78 7.49
C VAL A 65 6.88 -11.21 8.96
N PRO A 66 7.45 -10.47 9.93
CA PRO A 66 7.26 -10.76 11.35
C PRO A 66 5.79 -10.63 11.75
N ARG A 67 5.32 -11.51 12.64
CA ARG A 67 3.93 -11.49 13.15
C ARG A 67 3.54 -10.17 13.82
N VAL A 68 4.50 -9.47 14.45
CA VAL A 68 4.27 -8.15 15.07
C VAL A 68 3.89 -7.10 14.03
N GLU A 69 4.49 -7.15 12.83
CA GLU A 69 4.14 -6.24 11.74
C GLU A 69 2.71 -6.49 11.26
N LEU A 70 2.27 -7.76 11.17
CA LEU A 70 0.88 -8.11 10.85
C LEU A 70 -0.11 -7.70 11.95
N PHE A 71 0.26 -7.85 13.22
CA PHE A 71 -0.57 -7.43 14.34
C PHE A 71 -0.78 -5.90 14.36
N PHE A 72 0.26 -5.14 14.02
CA PHE A 72 0.14 -3.68 13.84
C PHE A 72 -0.84 -3.32 12.72
N ASP A 73 -0.82 -4.05 11.60
CA ASP A 73 -1.76 -3.84 10.51
C ASP A 73 -3.22 -4.09 10.91
N LEU A 74 -3.48 -5.10 11.77
CA LEU A 74 -4.84 -5.37 12.25
C LEU A 74 -5.43 -4.17 13.00
N LEU A 75 -4.67 -3.56 13.92
CA LEU A 75 -5.11 -2.34 14.59
C LEU A 75 -5.36 -1.22 13.58
N PHE A 76 -4.46 -1.08 12.61
CA PHE A 76 -4.57 -0.03 11.61
C PHE A 76 -5.86 -0.16 10.78
N VAL A 77 -6.19 -1.37 10.32
CA VAL A 77 -7.44 -1.62 9.58
C VAL A 77 -8.66 -1.33 10.46
N ALA A 78 -8.65 -1.71 11.74
CA ALA A 78 -9.72 -1.37 12.68
C ALA A 78 -9.90 0.16 12.85
N VAL A 79 -8.80 0.92 12.94
CA VAL A 79 -8.83 2.39 12.99
C VAL A 79 -9.47 2.99 11.74
N VAL A 80 -9.07 2.52 10.55
CA VAL A 80 -9.63 3.03 9.28
C VAL A 80 -11.10 2.65 9.13
N HIS A 81 -11.48 1.43 9.56
CA HIS A 81 -12.87 1.00 9.58
C HIS A 81 -13.73 1.91 10.49
N GLN A 82 -13.25 2.25 11.69
CA GLN A 82 -13.95 3.20 12.56
C GLN A 82 -14.18 4.57 11.89
N LEU A 83 -13.18 5.08 11.16
CA LEU A 83 -13.33 6.34 10.41
C LEU A 83 -14.34 6.23 9.27
N ALA A 84 -14.47 5.06 8.65
CA ALA A 84 -15.44 4.81 7.59
C ALA A 84 -16.87 4.60 8.15
N GLU A 85 -17.03 3.88 9.25
CA GLU A 85 -18.31 3.74 9.98
C GLU A 85 -18.86 5.11 10.35
N ALA A 86 -18.03 5.99 10.93
CA ALA A 86 -18.44 7.35 11.22
C ALA A 86 -18.93 8.10 9.96
N ALA A 87 -18.36 7.82 8.78
CA ALA A 87 -18.82 8.41 7.53
C ALA A 87 -20.18 7.86 7.07
N VAL A 88 -20.48 6.60 7.39
CA VAL A 88 -21.74 5.91 7.06
C VAL A 88 -22.90 6.34 7.95
N GLU A 89 -22.64 6.75 9.19
CA GLU A 89 -23.67 7.28 10.12
C GLU A 89 -24.40 8.51 9.56
N GLU A 90 -23.70 9.35 8.78
CA GLU A 90 -24.24 10.53 8.12
C GLU A 90 -23.89 10.52 6.63
N PRO A 91 -24.58 9.70 5.81
CA PRO A 91 -24.12 9.41 4.47
C PRO A 91 -24.31 10.63 3.54
N GLY A 92 -23.20 11.21 3.09
CA GLY A 92 -23.16 12.39 2.22
C GLY A 92 -21.75 12.83 1.83
N GLY A 93 -21.66 13.75 0.87
CA GLY A 93 -20.36 14.29 0.40
C GLY A 93 -19.46 14.86 1.51
N PRO A 94 -19.99 15.62 2.49
CA PRO A 94 -19.21 16.09 3.63
C PRO A 94 -18.57 14.97 4.47
N ALA A 95 -19.29 13.87 4.70
CA ALA A 95 -18.76 12.74 5.46
C ALA A 95 -17.63 12.01 4.70
N VAL A 96 -17.71 11.92 3.37
CA VAL A 96 -16.59 11.42 2.54
C VAL A 96 -15.40 12.36 2.62
N ALA A 97 -15.61 13.68 2.53
CA ALA A 97 -14.53 14.66 2.67
C ALA A 97 -13.85 14.54 4.04
N ARG A 98 -14.64 14.35 5.10
CA ARG A 98 -14.13 14.10 6.45
C ARG A 98 -13.29 12.84 6.49
N PHE A 99 -13.80 11.72 5.97
CA PHE A 99 -13.10 10.45 5.91
C PHE A 99 -11.77 10.57 5.19
N ILE A 100 -11.71 11.25 4.05
CA ILE A 100 -10.46 11.49 3.31
C ILE A 100 -9.47 12.33 4.13
N LEU A 101 -9.95 13.42 4.74
CA LEU A 101 -9.13 14.31 5.55
C LEU A 101 -8.55 13.64 6.80
N THR A 102 -9.28 12.70 7.41
CA THR A 102 -8.85 11.99 8.62
C THR A 102 -8.11 10.68 8.31
N PHE A 103 -8.35 10.05 7.17
CA PHE A 103 -7.65 8.82 6.78
C PHE A 103 -6.22 9.10 6.31
N TRP A 104 -5.95 10.15 5.52
CA TRP A 104 -4.56 10.37 5.08
C TRP A 104 -3.54 10.48 6.25
N PRO A 105 -3.80 11.28 7.32
CA PRO A 105 -2.85 11.36 8.42
C PRO A 105 -2.60 10.02 9.11
N SER A 106 -3.62 9.16 9.26
CA SER A 106 -3.40 7.80 9.77
C SER A 106 -2.59 6.96 8.78
N TRP A 107 -2.92 6.98 7.49
CA TRP A 107 -2.14 6.31 6.43
C TRP A 107 -0.65 6.69 6.46
N SER A 108 -0.36 7.97 6.65
CA SER A 108 1.01 8.47 6.73
C SER A 108 1.81 7.90 7.91
N ILE A 109 1.16 7.58 9.03
CA ILE A 109 1.80 6.94 10.20
C ILE A 109 2.16 5.49 9.86
N TRP A 110 1.22 4.77 9.25
CA TRP A 110 1.44 3.38 8.86
C TRP A 110 2.50 3.23 7.77
N GLU A 111 2.51 4.12 6.77
CA GLU A 111 3.54 4.10 5.72
C GLU A 111 4.95 4.26 6.30
N GLU A 112 5.12 5.17 7.27
CA GLU A 112 6.39 5.39 7.95
C GLU A 112 6.81 4.22 8.82
N ALA A 113 5.88 3.64 9.59
CA ALA A 113 6.14 2.46 10.40
C ALA A 113 6.58 1.28 9.52
N ARG A 114 5.85 1.02 8.43
CA ARG A 114 6.18 -0.01 7.43
C ARG A 114 7.56 0.24 6.80
N LYS A 115 7.85 1.47 6.37
CA LYS A 115 9.15 1.84 5.79
C LYS A 115 10.28 1.61 6.80
N TYR A 116 10.06 1.97 8.06
CA TYR A 116 11.07 1.78 9.11
C TYR A 116 11.34 0.31 9.42
N SER A 117 10.30 -0.50 9.61
CA SER A 117 10.42 -1.94 9.86
C SER A 117 11.10 -2.67 8.70
N ASN A 118 10.88 -2.22 7.47
CA ASN A 118 11.55 -2.79 6.29
C ASN A 118 13.05 -2.43 6.25
N VAL A 119 13.41 -1.16 6.48
CA VAL A 119 14.81 -0.68 6.37
C VAL A 119 15.71 -1.20 7.49
N SER A 120 15.24 -1.15 8.73
CA SER A 120 16.05 -1.47 9.92
C SER A 120 15.62 -2.79 10.55
N GLY A 121 14.32 -2.94 10.84
CA GLY A 121 13.69 -4.20 11.25
C GLY A 121 14.52 -5.04 12.24
N THR A 122 15.03 -4.41 13.30
CA THR A 122 15.89 -5.04 14.32
C THR A 122 15.11 -6.02 15.21
N ASP A 123 13.77 -5.88 15.24
CA ASP A 123 12.82 -6.64 16.06
C ASP A 123 13.25 -6.79 17.52
N ASP A 124 13.86 -5.73 18.05
CA ASP A 124 14.37 -5.65 19.41
C ASP A 124 13.33 -4.98 20.34
N LEU A 125 13.61 -4.99 21.65
CA LEU A 125 12.66 -4.47 22.64
C LEU A 125 12.33 -2.99 22.40
N LEU A 126 13.32 -2.19 22.00
CA LEU A 126 13.11 -0.77 21.70
C LEU A 126 12.20 -0.57 20.49
N HIS A 127 12.39 -1.34 19.41
CA HIS A 127 11.50 -1.31 18.26
C HIS A 127 10.07 -1.71 18.62
N ARG A 128 9.90 -2.77 19.42
CA ARG A 128 8.58 -3.25 19.87
C ARG A 128 7.87 -2.24 20.76
N LEU A 129 8.59 -1.60 21.69
CA LEU A 129 8.06 -0.50 22.50
C LEU A 129 7.66 0.69 21.63
N TRP A 130 8.47 1.05 20.63
CA TRP A 130 8.14 2.13 19.71
C TRP A 130 6.88 1.83 18.88
N ILE A 131 6.73 0.59 18.39
CA ILE A 131 5.49 0.14 17.73
C ILE A 131 4.30 0.27 18.69
N LEU A 132 4.43 -0.20 19.93
CA LEU A 132 3.34 -0.10 20.93
C LEU A 132 2.95 1.36 21.21
N VAL A 133 3.91 2.26 21.38
CA VAL A 133 3.64 3.71 21.52
C VAL A 133 2.93 4.24 20.27
N GLY A 134 3.33 3.81 19.08
CA GLY A 134 2.64 4.13 17.83
C GLY A 134 1.19 3.63 17.79
N MET A 135 0.95 2.40 18.26
CA MET A 135 -0.39 1.81 18.38
C MET A 135 -1.29 2.61 19.34
N ILE A 136 -0.75 3.04 20.48
CA ILE A 136 -1.49 3.87 21.43
C ILE A 136 -1.79 5.25 20.83
N CYS A 137 -0.82 5.88 20.16
CA CYS A 137 -1.00 7.19 19.55
C CYS A 137 -2.00 7.16 18.40
N ILE A 138 -1.98 6.12 17.54
CA ILE A 138 -2.94 6.04 16.44
C ILE A 138 -4.35 5.70 16.93
N LEU A 139 -4.48 4.91 18.00
CA LEU A 139 -5.77 4.70 18.66
C LEU A 139 -6.30 6.04 19.21
N GLY A 140 -5.46 6.79 19.94
CA GLY A 140 -5.81 8.14 20.41
C GLY A 140 -6.18 9.09 19.27
N TYR A 141 -5.45 9.07 18.16
CA TYR A 141 -5.78 9.82 16.95
C TYR A 141 -7.17 9.43 16.42
N SER A 142 -7.45 8.14 16.27
CA SER A 142 -8.68 7.64 15.64
C SER A 142 -9.95 8.05 16.37
N VAL A 143 -9.97 7.88 17.70
CA VAL A 143 -11.11 8.22 18.56
C VAL A 143 -11.43 9.71 18.49
N ASN A 144 -10.40 10.56 18.44
CA ASN A 144 -10.59 12.00 18.34
C ASN A 144 -10.94 12.42 16.90
N ALA A 145 -10.37 11.76 15.90
CA ALA A 145 -10.62 12.06 14.49
C ALA A 145 -12.04 11.67 14.05
N SER A 146 -12.62 10.60 14.60
CA SER A 146 -14.00 10.20 14.33
C SER A 146 -15.04 11.18 14.88
N ALA A 147 -14.67 11.98 15.89
CA ALA A 147 -15.53 13.01 16.48
C ALA A 147 -15.44 14.38 15.77
N ILE A 148 -14.61 14.52 14.73
CA ILE A 148 -14.47 15.79 14.01
C ILE A 148 -15.71 16.03 13.14
N GLU A 149 -16.32 17.20 13.26
CA GLU A 149 -17.41 17.64 12.37
C GLU A 149 -16.88 18.66 11.35
N LEU A 150 -17.27 18.53 10.07
CA LEU A 150 -16.86 19.46 9.01
C LEU A 150 -17.84 20.62 8.79
N HIS A 151 -19.13 20.37 8.97
CA HIS A 151 -20.21 21.36 8.84
C HIS A 151 -21.02 21.39 10.14
N PRO A 152 -20.47 21.98 11.20
CA PRO A 152 -21.21 22.05 12.44
C PRO A 152 -22.42 22.96 12.27
N THR A 153 -23.52 22.58 12.93
CA THR A 153 -24.78 23.34 12.94
C THR A 153 -24.71 24.59 13.83
N GLU A 154 -23.73 24.66 14.73
CA GLU A 154 -23.55 25.76 15.67
C GLU A 154 -22.69 26.90 15.09
N GLU A 155 -22.78 28.08 15.70
CA GLU A 155 -21.97 29.25 15.32
C GLU A 155 -20.47 28.98 15.53
N GLU A 156 -19.62 29.49 14.63
CA GLU A 156 -18.17 29.20 14.64
C GLU A 156 -17.47 29.55 15.98
N GLU A 157 -18.05 30.47 16.77
CA GLU A 157 -17.48 30.94 18.03
C GLU A 157 -17.73 30.00 19.22
N THR A 158 -18.75 29.12 19.15
CA THR A 158 -19.08 28.14 20.21
C THR A 158 -18.55 26.73 19.93
N LEU A 159 -17.93 26.51 18.76
CA LEU A 159 -17.48 25.19 18.33
C LEU A 159 -16.39 24.61 19.24
N ASP A 160 -16.61 23.37 19.68
CA ASP A 160 -15.57 22.62 20.36
C ASP A 160 -14.49 22.13 19.37
N HIS A 161 -13.30 22.69 19.48
CA HIS A 161 -12.14 22.29 18.68
C HIS A 161 -11.28 21.21 19.34
N SER A 162 -11.71 20.69 20.50
CA SER A 162 -10.93 19.71 21.28
C SER A 162 -10.63 18.44 20.49
N ALA A 163 -11.57 17.95 19.68
CA ALA A 163 -11.39 16.77 18.83
C ALA A 163 -10.22 16.95 17.84
N ILE A 164 -10.17 18.08 17.13
CA ILE A 164 -9.11 18.39 16.15
C ILE A 164 -7.78 18.57 16.87
N ARG A 165 -7.77 19.34 17.98
CA ARG A 165 -6.57 19.58 18.77
C ARG A 165 -5.97 18.27 19.29
N ALA A 166 -6.80 17.39 19.82
CA ALA A 166 -6.38 16.09 20.33
C ALA A 166 -5.88 15.17 19.21
N ALA A 167 -6.61 15.06 18.09
CA ALA A 167 -6.19 14.27 16.95
C ALA A 167 -4.81 14.75 16.41
N VAL A 168 -4.67 16.05 16.17
CA VAL A 168 -3.41 16.64 15.69
C VAL A 168 -2.29 16.45 16.71
N ALA A 169 -2.56 16.58 18.01
CA ALA A 169 -1.55 16.33 19.05
C ALA A 169 -1.04 14.89 19.04
N PHE A 170 -1.93 13.89 18.99
CA PHE A 170 -1.53 12.48 18.89
C PHE A 170 -0.70 12.22 17.63
N TRP A 171 -1.12 12.77 16.49
CA TRP A 171 -0.40 12.65 15.23
C TRP A 171 1.00 13.31 15.30
N LEU A 172 1.11 14.51 15.87
CA LEU A 172 2.38 15.20 16.04
C LEU A 172 3.33 14.44 16.99
N ILE A 173 2.81 13.83 18.05
CA ILE A 173 3.62 13.04 19.00
C ILE A 173 4.26 11.84 18.30
N ILE A 174 3.48 11.06 17.53
CA ILE A 174 4.02 9.89 16.82
C ILE A 174 5.00 10.30 15.72
N LYS A 175 4.72 11.36 14.96
CA LYS A 175 5.65 11.90 13.95
C LYS A 175 6.93 12.45 14.58
N LEU A 176 6.83 13.15 15.72
CA LEU A 176 8.00 13.61 16.47
C LEU A 176 8.85 12.43 16.92
N SER A 177 8.24 11.36 17.43
CA SER A 177 8.98 10.16 17.81
C SER A 177 9.75 9.58 16.62
N ARG A 178 9.17 9.61 15.41
CA ARG A 178 9.83 9.17 14.18
C ARG A 178 11.04 10.05 13.83
N VAL A 179 10.90 11.36 13.94
CA VAL A 179 12.00 12.33 13.73
C VAL A 179 13.14 12.07 14.72
N LEU A 180 12.82 11.84 16.01
CA LEU A 180 13.81 11.52 17.03
C LEU A 180 14.56 10.22 16.73
N VAL A 181 13.87 9.17 16.26
CA VAL A 181 14.50 7.92 15.81
C VAL A 181 15.45 8.18 14.63
N LEU A 182 15.02 8.94 13.63
CA LEU A 182 15.86 9.27 12.47
C LEU A 182 17.12 10.05 12.87
N PHE A 183 16.99 11.02 13.78
CA PHE A 183 18.15 11.76 14.28
C PHE A 183 19.06 10.89 15.16
N LEU A 184 18.51 9.99 15.97
CA LEU A 184 19.29 9.01 16.72
C LEU A 184 20.11 8.10 15.79
N TYR A 185 19.49 7.60 14.71
CA TYR A 185 20.18 6.84 13.66
C TYR A 185 21.26 7.69 12.97
N SER A 186 20.98 8.97 12.71
CA SER A 186 21.97 9.87 12.10
C SER A 186 23.22 10.10 12.98
N TRP A 187 23.02 10.08 14.30
CA TRP A 187 24.12 10.21 15.26
C TRP A 187 24.91 8.91 15.39
N ARG A 188 24.21 7.79 15.55
CA ARG A 188 24.79 6.45 15.78
C ARG A 188 25.41 5.82 14.52
N LEU A 189 24.95 6.18 13.33
CA LEU A 189 25.44 5.64 12.05
C LEU A 189 26.02 6.77 11.18
N PRO A 190 27.29 7.18 11.39
CA PRO A 190 27.91 8.28 10.65
C PRO A 190 27.89 8.09 9.12
N LYS A 191 27.99 6.84 8.64
CA LYS A 191 27.93 6.51 7.20
C LYS A 191 26.59 6.93 6.55
N PHE A 192 25.48 6.85 7.29
CA PHE A 192 24.13 7.17 6.81
C PHE A 192 23.63 8.54 7.27
N ARG A 193 24.46 9.30 8.00
CA ARG A 193 24.07 10.54 8.70
C ARG A 193 23.32 11.52 7.79
N ARG A 194 23.85 11.79 6.61
CA ARG A 194 23.24 12.75 5.67
C ARG A 194 21.85 12.31 5.22
N SER A 195 21.70 11.04 4.84
CA SER A 195 20.42 10.48 4.41
C SER A 195 19.39 10.51 5.55
N GLN A 196 19.79 10.14 6.77
CA GLN A 196 18.89 10.14 7.92
C GLN A 196 18.46 11.56 8.33
N ILE A 197 19.36 12.55 8.26
CA ILE A 197 19.02 13.97 8.49
C ILE A 197 18.03 14.45 7.43
N LEU A 198 18.27 14.19 6.14
CA LEU A 198 17.35 14.61 5.08
C LEU A 198 15.96 13.98 5.26
N GLN A 199 15.89 12.70 5.66
CA GLN A 199 14.62 12.05 5.97
C GLN A 199 13.94 12.67 7.20
N GLY A 200 14.68 12.96 8.27
CA GLY A 200 14.13 13.63 9.45
C GLY A 200 13.58 15.02 9.13
N LEU A 201 14.30 15.80 8.33
CA LEU A 201 13.83 17.10 7.83
C LEU A 201 12.59 16.95 6.95
N ALA A 202 12.52 15.92 6.11
CA ALA A 202 11.36 15.68 5.24
C ALA A 202 10.09 15.36 6.05
N VAL A 203 10.19 14.68 7.20
CA VAL A 203 9.05 14.45 8.11
C VAL A 203 8.68 15.71 8.89
N LEU A 204 9.64 16.58 9.21
CA LEU A 204 9.36 17.85 9.90
C LEU A 204 8.54 18.84 9.06
N VAL A 205 8.74 18.87 7.74
CA VAL A 205 8.01 19.79 6.84
C VAL A 205 6.48 19.67 6.98
N PRO A 206 5.86 18.50 6.77
CA PRO A 206 4.42 18.36 6.97
C PRO A 206 4.01 18.57 8.42
N MET A 207 4.83 18.17 9.40
CA MET A 207 4.54 18.47 10.81
C MET A 207 4.35 19.96 11.06
N LEU A 208 5.19 20.82 10.46
CA LEU A 208 5.07 22.27 10.59
C LEU A 208 3.80 22.83 9.91
N VAL A 209 3.28 22.14 8.89
CA VAL A 209 2.03 22.52 8.20
C VAL A 209 0.79 22.13 9.02
N TYR A 210 0.81 20.96 9.68
CA TYR A 210 -0.29 20.53 10.55
C TYR A 210 -0.26 21.22 11.92
N LEU A 211 0.90 21.68 12.39
CA LEU A 211 1.07 22.30 13.70
C LEU A 211 0.10 23.47 13.99
N PRO A 212 -0.13 24.43 13.06
CA PRO A 212 -1.13 25.49 13.23
C PRO A 212 -2.55 25.02 13.55
N LEU A 213 -2.95 23.80 13.19
CA LEU A 213 -4.30 23.29 13.45
C LEU A 213 -4.65 23.21 14.95
N ILE A 214 -3.66 23.23 15.84
CA ILE A 214 -3.90 23.29 17.29
C ILE A 214 -4.56 24.61 17.70
N TRP A 215 -4.17 25.72 17.07
CA TRP A 215 -4.60 27.06 17.47
C TRP A 215 -5.67 27.66 16.56
N VAL A 216 -5.76 27.20 15.31
CA VAL A 216 -6.76 27.72 14.35
C VAL A 216 -8.16 27.31 14.78
N THR A 217 -9.06 28.29 14.92
CA THR A 217 -10.46 28.09 15.31
C THR A 217 -11.42 28.05 14.11
N SER A 218 -11.11 28.74 13.01
CA SER A 218 -11.99 28.71 11.83
C SER A 218 -11.99 27.33 11.15
N ARG A 219 -13.19 26.74 10.99
CA ARG A 219 -13.40 25.42 10.37
C ARG A 219 -12.90 25.36 8.93
N LYS A 220 -13.12 26.43 8.15
CA LYS A 220 -12.65 26.55 6.76
C LYS A 220 -11.12 26.55 6.71
N ALA A 221 -10.47 27.31 7.59
CA ALA A 221 -9.01 27.34 7.68
C ALA A 221 -8.45 25.98 8.11
N GLN A 222 -9.11 25.26 9.02
CA GLN A 222 -8.73 23.90 9.39
C GLN A 222 -8.82 22.91 8.22
N ILE A 223 -9.87 22.99 7.39
CA ILE A 223 -10.02 22.15 6.20
C ILE A 223 -8.92 22.46 5.18
N VAL A 224 -8.66 23.75 4.91
CA VAL A 224 -7.60 24.17 3.97
C VAL A 224 -6.22 23.74 4.45
N LEU A 225 -5.91 23.92 5.74
CA LEU A 225 -4.64 23.49 6.33
C LEU A 225 -4.50 21.96 6.33
N GLY A 226 -5.58 21.22 6.64
CA GLY A 226 -5.61 19.77 6.56
C GLY A 226 -5.32 19.29 5.14
N ALA A 227 -6.03 19.82 4.14
CA ALA A 227 -5.82 19.49 2.73
C ALA A 227 -4.41 19.86 2.24
N LEU A 228 -3.88 21.01 2.67
CA LEU A 228 -2.50 21.42 2.37
C LEU A 228 -1.48 20.47 3.00
N GLY A 229 -1.71 20.04 4.24
CA GLY A 229 -0.87 19.06 4.93
C GLY A 229 -0.82 17.72 4.18
N ILE A 230 -1.98 17.23 3.71
CA ILE A 230 -2.07 16.01 2.89
C ILE A 230 -1.27 16.19 1.59
N PHE A 231 -1.46 17.30 0.89
CA PHE A 231 -0.75 17.58 -0.35
C PHE A 231 0.78 17.60 -0.14
N VAL A 232 1.25 18.24 0.93
CA VAL A 232 2.67 18.32 1.27
C VAL A 232 3.25 16.95 1.61
N ASP A 233 2.55 16.12 2.39
CA ASP A 233 2.94 14.73 2.66
C ASP A 233 3.04 13.91 1.36
N MET A 234 2.02 14.03 0.49
CA MET A 234 1.96 13.32 -0.80
C MET A 234 3.09 13.70 -1.76
N CYS A 235 3.65 14.90 -1.65
CA CYS A 235 4.72 15.39 -2.53
C CYS A 235 6.06 14.65 -2.38
N ARG A 236 6.18 13.68 -1.45
CA ARG A 236 7.42 12.89 -1.25
C ARG A 236 8.65 13.79 -1.07
N ILE A 237 8.58 14.67 -0.06
CA ILE A 237 9.64 15.64 0.26
C ILE A 237 11.02 14.96 0.41
N ASP A 238 11.04 13.70 0.89
CA ASP A 238 12.26 12.90 0.96
C ASP A 238 12.92 12.70 -0.42
N LEU A 239 12.15 12.33 -1.44
CA LEU A 239 12.63 12.15 -2.81
C LEU A 239 13.01 13.49 -3.45
N LEU A 240 12.27 14.57 -3.15
CA LEU A 240 12.61 15.92 -3.61
C LEU A 240 13.95 16.39 -3.05
N PHE A 241 14.22 16.15 -1.76
CA PHE A 241 15.50 16.47 -1.15
C PHE A 241 16.65 15.71 -1.80
N TYR A 242 16.50 14.41 -2.08
CA TYR A 242 17.53 13.66 -2.81
C TYR A 242 17.73 14.18 -4.23
N ASN A 243 16.64 14.55 -4.93
CA ASN A 243 16.73 15.11 -6.28
C ASN A 243 17.47 16.45 -6.30
N LEU A 244 17.08 17.38 -5.42
CA LEU A 244 17.70 18.69 -5.28
C LEU A 244 19.17 18.57 -4.88
N TYR A 245 19.47 17.71 -3.91
CA TYR A 245 20.84 17.45 -3.47
C TYR A 245 21.70 16.86 -4.60
N GLY A 246 21.20 15.87 -5.33
CA GLY A 246 21.89 15.28 -6.48
C GLY A 246 22.17 16.30 -7.57
N ARG A 247 21.19 17.14 -7.94
CA ARG A 247 21.38 18.22 -8.93
C ARG A 247 22.37 19.28 -8.46
N TRP A 248 22.31 19.67 -7.19
CA TRP A 248 23.27 20.61 -6.61
C TRP A 248 24.69 20.05 -6.65
N SER A 249 24.87 18.77 -6.29
CA SER A 249 26.18 18.11 -6.34
C SER A 249 26.72 18.02 -7.78
N LEU A 250 25.88 17.68 -8.76
CA LEU A 250 26.28 17.68 -10.18
C LEU A 250 26.68 19.08 -10.65
N ARG A 251 25.92 20.12 -10.30
CA ARG A 251 26.28 21.51 -10.63
C ARG A 251 27.62 21.91 -10.03
N ARG A 252 27.93 21.47 -8.82
CA ARG A 252 29.22 21.72 -8.16
C ARG A 252 30.37 21.01 -8.89
N ARG A 253 30.23 19.71 -9.20
CA ARG A 253 31.25 18.94 -9.93
C ARG A 253 31.55 19.51 -11.32
N ARG A 254 30.53 20.07 -12.00
CA ARG A 254 30.74 20.81 -13.26
C ARG A 254 31.59 22.05 -13.10
N ARG A 255 31.38 22.81 -12.02
CA ARG A 255 32.21 24.00 -11.72
C ARG A 255 33.65 23.62 -11.40
N GLU A 256 33.85 22.45 -10.79
CA GLU A 256 35.16 21.90 -10.46
C GLU A 256 35.84 21.19 -11.66
N SER A 257 35.25 21.26 -12.87
CA SER A 257 35.76 20.71 -14.13
C SER A 257 36.19 19.25 -14.08
N VAL A 258 35.49 18.43 -13.28
CA VAL A 258 35.71 16.98 -13.24
C VAL A 258 35.25 16.37 -14.56
N ASP A 259 36.14 15.68 -15.28
CA ASP A 259 35.82 14.99 -16.53
C ASP A 259 34.70 13.93 -16.33
N ASN A 260 33.88 13.72 -17.36
CA ASN A 260 32.75 12.75 -17.41
C ASN A 260 31.47 13.07 -16.62
N VAL A 261 31.14 14.35 -16.37
CA VAL A 261 29.82 14.70 -15.81
C VAL A 261 28.76 14.81 -16.92
N PRO A 262 27.60 14.10 -16.84
CA PRO A 262 26.54 14.18 -17.85
C PRO A 262 26.04 15.62 -18.07
N ASN A 263 25.86 16.04 -19.33
CA ASN A 263 25.50 17.41 -19.71
C ASN A 263 24.07 17.83 -19.31
N THR A 264 23.11 16.91 -19.27
CA THR A 264 21.74 17.17 -18.82
C THR A 264 21.10 15.91 -18.25
N VAL A 265 20.56 15.99 -17.03
CA VAL A 265 19.69 14.95 -16.46
C VAL A 265 18.25 15.44 -16.57
N GLY A 266 17.42 14.71 -17.31
CA GLY A 266 16.00 15.02 -17.48
C GLY A 266 15.27 15.18 -16.14
N TRP A 267 14.20 15.97 -16.11
CA TRP A 267 13.46 16.25 -14.87
C TRP A 267 12.87 14.97 -14.25
N HIS A 268 12.47 14.01 -15.09
CA HIS A 268 11.86 12.73 -14.69
C HIS A 268 12.86 11.67 -14.19
N ARG A 269 14.18 11.91 -14.29
CA ARG A 269 15.21 10.95 -13.82
C ARG A 269 15.84 11.45 -12.53
N MET A 270 16.07 10.53 -11.59
CA MET A 270 16.83 10.83 -10.39
C MET A 270 18.31 10.95 -10.77
N PRO A 271 19.00 12.06 -10.40
CA PRO A 271 20.42 12.18 -10.61
C PRO A 271 21.19 11.12 -9.81
N GLU A 272 22.29 10.61 -10.39
CA GLU A 272 23.22 9.78 -9.63
C GLU A 272 23.81 10.57 -8.47
N LEU A 273 23.70 10.00 -7.28
CA LEU A 273 24.22 10.62 -6.07
C LEU A 273 25.72 10.35 -5.95
N PRO A 274 26.48 11.29 -5.34
CA PRO A 274 27.89 11.08 -5.04
C PRO A 274 28.16 9.76 -4.30
N GLN A 275 29.19 9.03 -4.74
CA GLN A 275 29.72 7.90 -3.99
C GLN A 275 30.00 8.29 -2.53
N GLY A 276 29.60 7.44 -1.60
CA GLY A 276 29.74 7.65 -0.16
C GLY A 276 28.53 8.28 0.53
N ILE A 277 27.45 8.60 -0.20
CA ILE A 277 26.14 8.91 0.38
C ILE A 277 25.28 7.68 0.29
N LEU A 278 25.27 6.91 1.37
CA LEU A 278 24.45 5.71 1.47
C LEU A 278 23.00 6.09 1.74
N ILE A 279 22.10 5.68 0.86
CA ILE A 279 20.65 5.83 1.07
C ILE A 279 20.09 4.51 1.55
N PRO A 280 19.39 4.46 2.69
CA PRO A 280 18.69 3.25 3.11
C PRO A 280 17.68 2.81 2.05
N ALA A 281 17.78 1.55 1.65
CA ALA A 281 16.89 0.91 0.69
C ALA A 281 15.93 -0.02 1.43
N MET A 282 14.74 -0.21 0.84
CA MET A 282 13.78 -1.20 1.32
C MET A 282 13.97 -2.51 0.55
N SER A 283 13.81 -3.63 1.24
CA SER A 283 13.55 -4.92 0.62
C SER A 283 12.25 -4.85 -0.17
N ILE A 284 12.36 -4.99 -1.49
CA ILE A 284 11.23 -4.87 -2.42
C ILE A 284 10.26 -6.04 -2.20
N GLU A 285 10.78 -7.24 -1.99
CA GLU A 285 10.00 -8.45 -1.76
C GLU A 285 9.14 -8.29 -0.49
N HIS A 286 9.76 -7.88 0.62
CA HIS A 286 9.06 -7.60 1.88
C HIS A 286 8.03 -6.47 1.73
N ALA A 287 8.34 -5.42 0.97
CA ALA A 287 7.42 -4.30 0.77
C ALA A 287 6.17 -4.71 -0.03
N ILE A 288 6.32 -5.58 -1.03
CA ILE A 288 5.23 -6.14 -1.82
C ILE A 288 4.37 -7.05 -0.94
N ASP A 289 4.99 -7.97 -0.21
CA ASP A 289 4.29 -8.92 0.65
C ASP A 289 3.48 -8.20 1.75
N ARG A 290 4.06 -7.16 2.38
CA ARG A 290 3.36 -6.28 3.33
C ARG A 290 2.18 -5.55 2.71
N SER A 291 2.32 -5.07 1.46
CA SER A 291 1.23 -4.36 0.77
C SER A 291 0.08 -5.31 0.42
N GLY A 292 0.40 -6.51 -0.06
CA GLY A 292 -0.59 -7.55 -0.33
C GLY A 292 -1.30 -8.04 0.93
N ALA A 293 -0.56 -8.33 1.99
CA ALA A 293 -1.14 -8.72 3.28
C ALA A 293 -2.09 -7.63 3.81
N PHE A 294 -1.72 -6.36 3.71
CA PHE A 294 -2.57 -5.26 4.15
C PHE A 294 -3.88 -5.17 3.36
N VAL A 295 -3.84 -5.25 2.03
CA VAL A 295 -5.06 -5.26 1.19
C VAL A 295 -5.96 -6.45 1.52
N VAL A 296 -5.38 -7.62 1.78
CA VAL A 296 -6.13 -8.80 2.23
C VAL A 296 -6.82 -8.56 3.56
N ILE A 297 -6.15 -7.92 4.53
CA ILE A 297 -6.75 -7.60 5.84
C ILE A 297 -7.89 -6.59 5.66
N VAL A 298 -7.71 -5.56 4.81
CA VAL A 298 -8.77 -4.60 4.47
C VAL A 298 -9.99 -5.29 3.81
N LEU A 299 -9.77 -6.25 2.92
CA LEU A 299 -10.85 -7.06 2.35
C LEU A 299 -11.47 -8.01 3.38
N GLY A 300 -10.69 -8.46 4.37
CA GLY A 300 -11.20 -9.21 5.52
C GLY A 300 -12.25 -8.42 6.30
N GLU A 301 -12.08 -7.10 6.43
CA GLU A 301 -13.08 -6.22 7.05
C GLU A 301 -14.41 -6.24 6.27
N LEU A 302 -14.35 -6.23 4.93
CA LEU A 302 -15.55 -6.40 4.10
C LEU A 302 -16.23 -7.73 4.39
N VAL A 303 -15.46 -8.83 4.51
CA VAL A 303 -16.01 -10.15 4.86
C VAL A 303 -16.66 -10.14 6.26
N MET A 304 -16.05 -9.46 7.23
CA MET A 304 -16.60 -9.36 8.59
C MET A 304 -17.94 -8.62 8.61
N ASN A 305 -18.08 -7.52 7.86
CA ASN A 305 -19.33 -6.75 7.78
C ASN A 305 -20.47 -7.46 7.02
N LEU A 306 -20.18 -8.57 6.34
CA LEU A 306 -21.21 -9.41 5.71
C LEU A 306 -21.81 -10.44 6.68
N LEU A 307 -21.16 -10.68 7.82
CA LEU A 307 -21.65 -11.62 8.82
C LEU A 307 -22.86 -11.02 9.54
N TYR A 308 -23.91 -11.83 9.73
CA TYR A 308 -25.12 -11.44 10.43
C TYR A 308 -25.57 -12.54 11.39
N THR A 309 -26.23 -12.14 12.49
CA THR A 309 -26.86 -13.09 13.41
C THR A 309 -28.25 -13.43 12.90
N ALA A 310 -28.49 -14.71 12.62
CA ALA A 310 -29.79 -15.17 12.10
C ALA A 310 -30.88 -15.06 13.17
N THR A 311 -31.99 -14.42 12.82
CA THR A 311 -33.24 -14.47 13.59
C THR A 311 -34.10 -15.66 13.15
N ARG A 312 -35.20 -15.97 13.85
CA ARG A 312 -36.09 -17.10 13.49
C ARG A 312 -36.60 -17.05 12.04
N SER A 313 -36.74 -15.86 11.46
CA SER A 313 -37.15 -15.67 10.06
C SER A 313 -36.01 -15.79 9.05
N ASP A 314 -34.75 -15.78 9.50
CA ASP A 314 -33.56 -15.78 8.65
C ASP A 314 -32.90 -17.16 8.54
N ILE A 315 -33.49 -18.19 9.16
CA ILE A 315 -32.97 -19.56 9.18
C ILE A 315 -33.03 -20.17 7.76
N GLY A 316 -31.92 -20.73 7.29
CA GLY A 316 -31.80 -21.34 5.97
C GLY A 316 -31.35 -20.35 4.89
N ALA A 317 -31.69 -20.64 3.63
CA ALA A 317 -31.35 -19.82 2.47
C ALA A 317 -32.22 -18.56 2.38
N SER A 318 -32.11 -17.69 3.37
CA SER A 318 -32.84 -16.43 3.46
C SER A 318 -32.32 -15.37 2.48
N SER A 319 -33.10 -14.31 2.24
CA SER A 319 -32.63 -13.19 1.40
C SER A 319 -31.37 -12.54 1.95
N LYS A 320 -31.19 -12.51 3.28
CA LYS A 320 -29.96 -12.02 3.92
C LYS A 320 -28.77 -12.91 3.60
N PHE A 321 -28.94 -14.23 3.63
CA PHE A 321 -27.89 -15.18 3.22
C PHE A 321 -27.45 -14.94 1.77
N GLY A 322 -28.41 -14.72 0.86
CA GLY A 322 -28.12 -14.39 -0.53
C GLY A 322 -27.30 -13.10 -0.67
N ARG A 323 -27.66 -12.03 0.06
CA ARG A 323 -26.88 -10.78 0.08
C ARG A 323 -25.45 -11.02 0.60
N ALA A 324 -25.29 -11.70 1.73
CA ALA A 324 -23.98 -12.01 2.29
C ALA A 324 -23.12 -12.85 1.33
N THR A 325 -23.72 -13.81 0.64
CA THR A 325 -23.02 -14.65 -0.36
C THR A 325 -22.53 -13.80 -1.53
N LEU A 326 -23.38 -12.94 -2.09
CA LEU A 326 -22.97 -12.04 -3.18
C LEU A 326 -21.87 -11.07 -2.74
N GLY A 327 -21.96 -10.51 -1.53
CA GLY A 327 -20.90 -9.68 -0.97
C GLY A 327 -19.58 -10.44 -0.83
N LEU A 328 -19.63 -11.71 -0.39
CA LEU A 328 -18.44 -12.56 -0.25
C LEU A 328 -17.81 -12.85 -1.61
N MET A 329 -18.63 -13.07 -2.65
CA MET A 329 -18.15 -13.25 -4.01
C MET A 329 -17.48 -11.98 -4.55
N VAL A 330 -17.99 -10.80 -4.21
CA VAL A 330 -17.33 -9.52 -4.55
C VAL A 330 -15.98 -9.39 -3.83
N ALA A 331 -15.92 -9.67 -2.53
CA ALA A 331 -14.68 -9.64 -1.76
C ALA A 331 -13.63 -10.62 -2.33
N TRP A 332 -14.06 -11.84 -2.68
CA TRP A 332 -13.24 -12.84 -3.35
C TRP A 332 -12.72 -12.35 -4.70
N ALA A 333 -13.59 -11.80 -5.55
CA ALA A 333 -13.23 -11.29 -6.86
C ALA A 333 -12.21 -10.14 -6.76
N LEU A 334 -12.38 -9.22 -5.82
CA LEU A 334 -11.45 -8.11 -5.59
C LEU A 334 -10.08 -8.59 -5.10
N ASN A 335 -10.07 -9.56 -4.17
CA ASN A 335 -8.82 -10.18 -3.71
C ASN A 335 -8.08 -10.83 -4.87
N TYR A 336 -8.79 -11.62 -5.67
CA TYR A 336 -8.24 -12.25 -6.85
C TYR A 336 -7.72 -11.21 -7.84
N LEU A 337 -8.49 -10.14 -8.08
CA LEU A 337 -8.11 -9.07 -9.01
C LEU A 337 -6.80 -8.38 -8.63
N TYR A 338 -6.58 -8.18 -7.32
CA TYR A 338 -5.34 -7.62 -6.79
C TYR A 338 -4.16 -8.59 -6.90
N MET A 339 -4.38 -9.89 -6.73
CA MET A 339 -3.30 -10.89 -6.70
C MET A 339 -2.83 -11.39 -8.08
N ILE A 340 -3.64 -11.25 -9.14
CA ILE A 340 -3.29 -11.69 -10.52
C ILE A 340 -1.87 -11.30 -10.97
N PRO A 341 -1.39 -10.05 -10.78
CA PRO A 341 -0.04 -9.70 -11.20
C PRO A 341 1.04 -10.55 -10.54
N SER A 342 0.81 -10.99 -9.30
CA SER A 342 1.78 -11.75 -8.49
C SER A 342 1.80 -13.25 -8.76
N GLU A 343 0.94 -13.74 -9.67
CA GLU A 343 0.86 -15.14 -10.04
C GLU A 343 2.18 -15.65 -10.67
N PRO A 344 2.59 -16.91 -10.40
CA PRO A 344 3.89 -17.45 -10.81
C PRO A 344 4.14 -17.40 -12.33
N ASN A 345 3.06 -17.45 -13.12
CA ASN A 345 3.11 -17.51 -14.58
C ASN A 345 3.30 -16.14 -15.25
N ASN A 346 3.15 -15.03 -14.50
CA ASN A 346 3.33 -13.68 -15.03
C ASN A 346 4.76 -13.19 -14.76
N GLN A 347 5.59 -13.10 -15.80
CA GLN A 347 6.88 -12.41 -15.71
C GLN A 347 6.68 -10.91 -15.95
N TYR A 348 6.87 -10.11 -14.91
CA TYR A 348 6.73 -8.66 -14.97
C TYR A 348 7.82 -7.96 -14.15
N GLU A 349 8.15 -6.75 -14.57
CA GLU A 349 8.99 -5.84 -13.81
C GLU A 349 8.11 -5.05 -12.83
N HIS A 350 8.42 -5.19 -11.53
CA HIS A 350 7.61 -4.56 -10.50
C HIS A 350 7.75 -3.02 -10.54
N ALA A 351 6.68 -2.28 -10.22
CA ALA A 351 6.67 -0.81 -10.25
C ALA A 351 7.77 -0.19 -9.35
N LEU A 352 8.05 -0.82 -8.20
CA LEU A 352 9.13 -0.46 -7.28
C LEU A 352 10.56 -0.64 -7.86
N ARG A 353 10.74 -1.48 -8.89
CA ARG A 353 12.02 -1.70 -9.56
C ARG A 353 12.20 -0.84 -10.81
N ARG A 354 11.10 -0.58 -11.53
CA ARG A 354 11.11 0.12 -12.82
C ARG A 354 11.64 1.56 -12.75
N SER A 355 11.11 2.37 -11.83
CA SER A 355 11.51 3.78 -11.68
C SER A 355 11.05 4.34 -10.34
N TRP A 356 11.69 5.42 -9.89
CA TRP A 356 11.27 6.12 -8.67
C TRP A 356 9.83 6.65 -8.77
N LEU A 357 9.40 7.09 -9.96
CA LEU A 357 8.05 7.62 -10.19
C LEU A 357 7.01 6.50 -10.14
N SER A 358 7.23 5.40 -10.87
CA SER A 358 6.33 4.23 -10.81
C SER A 358 6.24 3.65 -9.40
N GLY A 359 7.35 3.59 -8.66
CA GLY A 359 7.35 3.12 -7.27
C GLY A 359 6.60 4.05 -6.31
N ALA A 360 6.74 5.37 -6.50
CA ALA A 360 5.98 6.36 -5.74
C ALA A 360 4.48 6.27 -6.09
N THR A 361 4.11 6.25 -7.36
CA THR A 361 2.72 6.10 -7.81
C THR A 361 2.10 4.81 -7.30
N PHE A 362 2.79 3.68 -7.39
CA PHE A 362 2.35 2.40 -6.83
C PHE A 362 2.01 2.55 -5.35
N THR A 363 2.94 3.07 -4.54
CA THR A 363 2.72 3.25 -3.09
C THR A 363 1.56 4.20 -2.80
N MET A 364 1.44 5.30 -3.54
CA MET A 364 0.38 6.31 -3.33
C MET A 364 -1.01 5.81 -3.73
N LEU A 365 -1.14 4.99 -4.79
CA LEU A 365 -2.43 4.46 -5.25
C LEU A 365 -3.03 3.42 -4.29
N HIS A 366 -2.24 2.84 -3.38
CA HIS A 366 -2.78 1.93 -2.37
C HIS A 366 -3.62 2.65 -1.31
N TRP A 367 -3.34 3.92 -1.01
CA TRP A 367 -4.14 4.70 -0.08
C TRP A 367 -5.60 4.83 -0.53
N PRO A 368 -5.91 5.37 -1.73
CA PRO A 368 -7.29 5.54 -2.15
C PRO A 368 -7.95 4.20 -2.50
N LEU A 369 -7.17 3.17 -2.91
CA LEU A 369 -7.65 1.79 -3.00
C LEU A 369 -8.21 1.33 -1.66
N CYS A 370 -7.43 1.39 -0.59
CA CYS A 370 -7.87 0.94 0.74
C CYS A 370 -9.01 1.81 1.26
N ALA A 371 -9.01 3.12 0.99
CA ALA A 371 -10.11 4.04 1.37
C ALA A 371 -11.42 3.62 0.75
N SER A 372 -11.40 3.33 -0.54
CA SER A 372 -12.58 2.91 -1.28
C SER A 372 -13.10 1.53 -0.83
N LEU A 373 -12.20 0.59 -0.51
CA LEU A 373 -12.56 -0.73 0.01
C LEU A 373 -13.17 -0.68 1.40
N VAL A 374 -12.60 0.09 2.33
CA VAL A 374 -13.13 0.19 3.70
C VAL A 374 -14.46 0.96 3.71
N LEU A 375 -14.62 1.99 2.87
CA LEU A 375 -15.90 2.69 2.75
C LEU A 375 -17.00 1.77 2.20
N ALA A 376 -16.69 0.97 1.18
CA ALA A 376 -17.61 -0.05 0.67
C ALA A 376 -17.90 -1.16 1.71
N SER A 377 -16.91 -1.49 2.54
CA SER A 377 -17.06 -2.44 3.65
C SER A 377 -18.06 -1.95 4.70
N ALA A 378 -17.88 -0.73 5.21
CA ALA A 378 -18.80 -0.14 6.20
C ALA A 378 -20.23 0.00 5.62
N ALA A 379 -20.35 0.44 4.37
CA ALA A 379 -21.64 0.48 3.68
C ALA A 379 -22.29 -0.92 3.57
N SER A 380 -21.51 -1.97 3.28
CA SER A 380 -22.03 -3.35 3.22
C SER A 380 -22.62 -3.80 4.56
N GLY A 381 -22.04 -3.38 5.69
CA GLY A 381 -22.55 -3.65 7.03
C GLY A 381 -23.96 -3.10 7.25
N GLU A 382 -24.21 -1.85 6.87
CA GLU A 382 -25.54 -1.25 6.94
C GLU A 382 -26.56 -1.93 6.02
N MET A 383 -26.13 -2.35 4.84
CA MET A 383 -26.99 -3.09 3.91
C MET A 383 -27.41 -4.48 4.41
N MET A 384 -26.62 -5.07 5.33
CA MET A 384 -26.97 -6.32 5.98
C MET A 384 -27.98 -6.13 7.12
N LYS A 385 -27.96 -4.96 7.77
CA LYS A 385 -28.87 -4.61 8.88
C LYS A 385 -30.24 -4.15 8.36
N HIS A 386 -30.27 -3.34 7.30
CA HIS A 386 -31.47 -2.66 6.84
C HIS A 386 -31.94 -3.13 5.45
N ASN A 387 -33.27 -3.16 5.24
CA ASN A 387 -33.87 -3.50 3.94
C ASN A 387 -34.14 -2.28 3.07
N HIS A 388 -34.33 -1.12 3.69
CA HIS A 388 -34.46 0.17 3.02
C HIS A 388 -33.22 0.98 3.37
N LEU A 389 -32.54 1.47 2.34
CA LEU A 389 -31.27 2.14 2.49
C LEU A 389 -31.43 3.61 2.12
N GLU A 390 -30.70 4.45 2.84
CA GLU A 390 -30.51 5.83 2.41
C GLU A 390 -29.66 5.83 1.14
N THR A 391 -30.02 6.71 0.20
CA THR A 391 -29.34 6.80 -1.10
C THR A 391 -27.83 7.01 -0.96
N GLY A 392 -27.38 7.70 0.10
CA GLY A 392 -25.95 7.90 0.34
C GLY A 392 -25.18 6.61 0.63
N ILE A 393 -25.80 5.61 1.28
CA ILE A 393 -25.18 4.30 1.54
C ILE A 393 -24.98 3.52 0.23
N GLU A 394 -25.96 3.60 -0.69
CA GLU A 394 -25.85 3.00 -2.03
C GLU A 394 -24.68 3.61 -2.82
N TRP A 395 -24.48 4.94 -2.71
CA TRP A 395 -23.34 5.64 -3.29
C TRP A 395 -22.01 5.24 -2.68
N TYR A 396 -21.94 5.05 -1.37
CA TYR A 396 -20.72 4.60 -0.70
C TYR A 396 -20.33 3.20 -1.11
N TRP A 397 -21.31 2.30 -1.23
CA TRP A 397 -21.08 0.93 -1.65
C TRP A 397 -20.66 0.86 -3.13
N GLY A 398 -21.47 1.38 -4.05
CA GLY A 398 -21.18 1.34 -5.49
C GLY A 398 -19.97 2.19 -5.88
N GLY A 399 -19.88 3.40 -5.31
CA GLY A 399 -18.76 4.31 -5.51
C GLY A 399 -17.45 3.78 -4.91
N GLY A 400 -17.50 3.18 -3.72
CA GLY A 400 -16.34 2.56 -3.08
C GLY A 400 -15.82 1.34 -3.87
N LEU A 401 -16.69 0.41 -4.25
CA LEU A 401 -16.29 -0.74 -5.08
C LEU A 401 -15.79 -0.31 -6.46
N GLY A 402 -16.45 0.65 -7.09
CA GLY A 402 -16.05 1.19 -8.38
C GLY A 402 -14.70 1.90 -8.36
N ALA A 403 -14.48 2.75 -7.36
CA ALA A 403 -13.19 3.39 -7.13
C ALA A 403 -12.08 2.35 -6.85
N ALA A 404 -12.38 1.30 -6.06
CA ALA A 404 -11.42 0.22 -5.81
C ALA A 404 -10.99 -0.45 -7.12
N MET A 405 -11.94 -0.79 -8.01
CA MET A 405 -11.63 -1.37 -9.32
C MET A 405 -10.78 -0.44 -10.21
N ILE A 406 -11.08 0.86 -10.20
CA ILE A 406 -10.28 1.86 -10.93
C ILE A 406 -8.84 1.88 -10.38
N PHE A 407 -8.66 1.94 -9.06
CA PHE A 407 -7.33 1.97 -8.46
C PHE A 407 -6.56 0.66 -8.65
N LEU A 408 -7.23 -0.50 -8.64
CA LEU A 408 -6.61 -1.77 -9.02
C LEU A 408 -6.09 -1.74 -10.46
N GLY A 409 -6.88 -1.21 -11.40
CA GLY A 409 -6.45 -1.02 -12.80
C GLY A 409 -5.28 -0.05 -12.92
N LEU A 410 -5.29 1.07 -12.20
CA LEU A 410 -4.20 2.04 -12.21
C LEU A 410 -2.91 1.49 -11.60
N ILE A 411 -3.00 0.73 -10.49
CA ILE A 411 -1.85 0.05 -9.87
C ILE A 411 -1.23 -0.93 -10.86
N ASP A 412 -2.06 -1.73 -11.54
CA ASP A 412 -1.60 -2.70 -12.53
C ASP A 412 -0.84 -2.04 -13.70
N LEU A 413 -1.26 -0.86 -14.14
CA LEU A 413 -0.56 -0.07 -15.18
C LEU A 413 0.80 0.49 -14.74
N THR A 414 1.10 0.51 -13.43
CA THR A 414 2.43 0.95 -12.95
C THR A 414 3.51 -0.10 -13.21
N HIS A 415 3.13 -1.37 -13.26
CA HIS A 415 3.99 -2.50 -13.62
C HIS A 415 4.37 -2.48 -15.10
N ARG A 416 5.37 -3.28 -15.49
CA ARG A 416 5.74 -3.46 -16.90
C ARG A 416 5.82 -4.94 -17.23
N ASP A 417 5.17 -5.35 -18.31
CA ASP A 417 5.28 -6.73 -18.80
C ASP A 417 6.64 -6.98 -19.43
N MET A 418 7.24 -8.12 -19.08
CA MET A 418 8.49 -8.59 -19.68
C MET A 418 8.23 -9.49 -20.89
N ALA A 419 7.11 -10.21 -20.89
CA ALA A 419 6.67 -11.01 -22.02
C ALA A 419 6.06 -10.13 -23.13
N PRO A 420 6.25 -10.49 -24.41
CA PRO A 420 5.54 -9.85 -25.52
C PRO A 420 4.02 -9.95 -25.35
N TRP A 421 3.30 -8.90 -25.76
CA TRP A 421 1.84 -8.84 -25.66
C TRP A 421 1.09 -9.98 -26.36
N ARG A 422 1.75 -10.70 -27.29
CA ARG A 422 1.21 -11.85 -28.03
C ARG A 422 1.28 -13.16 -27.27
N GLU A 423 2.15 -13.27 -26.26
CA GLU A 423 2.34 -14.48 -25.44
C GLU A 423 1.48 -14.44 -24.18
N ALA A 424 0.98 -13.27 -23.79
CA ALA A 424 0.06 -13.11 -22.67
C ALA A 424 -1.37 -13.48 -23.08
N ARG A 425 -2.04 -14.35 -22.31
CA ARG A 425 -3.43 -14.77 -22.54
C ARG A 425 -4.39 -13.58 -22.67
N ILE A 426 -4.27 -12.63 -21.75
CA ILE A 426 -4.96 -11.34 -21.80
C ILE A 426 -3.91 -10.26 -21.59
N PRO A 427 -3.70 -9.36 -22.56
CA PRO A 427 -2.74 -8.27 -22.41
C PRO A 427 -3.10 -7.43 -21.18
N ARG A 428 -2.09 -7.04 -20.39
CA ARG A 428 -2.30 -6.25 -19.16
C ARG A 428 -3.12 -5.00 -19.41
N ILE A 429 -2.82 -4.27 -20.49
CA ILE A 429 -3.54 -3.04 -20.88
C ILE A 429 -5.05 -3.31 -21.04
N LEU A 430 -5.43 -4.43 -21.68
CA LEU A 430 -6.83 -4.78 -21.86
C LEU A 430 -7.49 -5.13 -20.52
N ARG A 431 -6.81 -5.91 -19.67
CA ARG A 431 -7.28 -6.23 -18.33
C ARG A 431 -7.47 -4.98 -17.47
N SER A 432 -6.49 -4.08 -17.44
CA SER A 432 -6.60 -2.82 -16.69
C SER A 432 -7.71 -1.92 -17.26
N ALA A 433 -7.89 -1.89 -18.59
CA ALA A 433 -8.97 -1.13 -19.22
C ALA A 433 -10.36 -1.69 -18.83
N CYS A 434 -10.55 -3.01 -18.88
CA CYS A 434 -11.79 -3.65 -18.44
C CYS A 434 -12.09 -3.34 -16.96
N ASN A 435 -11.07 -3.36 -16.10
CA ASN A 435 -11.23 -3.02 -14.68
C ASN A 435 -11.66 -1.56 -14.48
N ILE A 436 -11.03 -0.63 -15.20
CA ILE A 436 -11.36 0.80 -15.11
C ILE A 436 -12.77 1.06 -15.64
N ILE A 437 -13.14 0.49 -16.79
CA ILE A 437 -14.47 0.62 -17.37
C ILE A 437 -15.52 0.02 -16.42
N GLY A 438 -15.29 -1.19 -15.92
CA GLY A 438 -16.14 -1.82 -14.91
C GLY A 438 -16.32 -0.93 -13.70
N GLY A 439 -15.22 -0.42 -13.14
CA GLY A 439 -15.25 0.50 -11.99
C GLY A 439 -16.03 1.79 -12.25
N VAL A 440 -15.89 2.41 -13.43
CA VAL A 440 -16.70 3.58 -13.80
C VAL A 440 -18.19 3.24 -13.86
N LEU A 441 -18.55 2.08 -14.43
CA LEU A 441 -19.95 1.62 -14.44
C LEU A 441 -20.49 1.40 -13.03
N LEU A 442 -19.67 0.90 -12.10
CA LEU A 442 -20.05 0.72 -10.70
C LEU A 442 -20.26 2.06 -9.97
N VAL A 443 -19.40 3.05 -10.21
CA VAL A 443 -19.56 4.40 -9.64
C VAL A 443 -20.86 5.03 -10.12
N LEU A 444 -21.24 4.80 -11.38
CA LEU A 444 -22.47 5.33 -11.98
C LEU A 444 -23.72 4.49 -11.68
N PHE A 445 -23.57 3.32 -11.05
CA PHE A 445 -24.68 2.40 -10.81
C PHE A 445 -25.83 3.01 -9.99
N PRO A 446 -25.59 3.76 -8.89
CA PRO A 446 -26.67 4.38 -8.12
C PRO A 446 -27.50 5.38 -8.94
N VAL A 447 -26.94 5.97 -10.00
CA VAL A 447 -27.65 6.86 -10.93
C VAL A 447 -28.50 6.07 -11.92
N ALA A 448 -27.99 4.95 -12.41
CA ALA A 448 -28.65 4.16 -13.46
C ALA A 448 -29.84 3.35 -12.93
N MET A 449 -29.81 2.95 -11.65
CA MET A 449 -30.81 2.09 -11.03
C MET A 449 -31.27 2.63 -9.67
N PRO A 450 -31.89 3.83 -9.63
CA PRO A 450 -32.45 4.35 -8.38
C PRO A 450 -33.52 3.38 -7.87
N HIS A 451 -33.36 2.87 -6.65
CA HIS A 451 -34.27 1.93 -5.97
C HIS A 451 -34.23 0.46 -6.42
N ALA A 452 -33.29 0.04 -7.27
CA ALA A 452 -33.07 -1.40 -7.43
C ALA A 452 -32.39 -1.96 -6.18
N ASN A 453 -32.83 -3.12 -5.68
CA ASN A 453 -32.06 -3.86 -4.68
C ASN A 453 -30.64 -4.05 -5.26
N ALA A 454 -29.64 -3.31 -4.77
CA ALA A 454 -28.33 -3.22 -5.42
C ALA A 454 -27.61 -4.58 -5.50
N PHE A 455 -27.99 -5.54 -4.65
CA PHE A 455 -27.34 -6.85 -4.51
C PHE A 455 -27.50 -7.81 -5.71
N PRO A 456 -28.71 -8.19 -6.19
CA PRO A 456 -28.86 -9.28 -7.16
C PRO A 456 -28.32 -8.94 -8.55
N SER A 457 -28.38 -7.67 -8.96
CA SER A 457 -27.91 -7.22 -10.28
C SER A 457 -26.38 -7.23 -10.40
N PHE A 458 -25.68 -6.99 -9.29
CA PHE A 458 -24.23 -6.82 -9.22
C PHE A 458 -23.46 -8.13 -9.05
N GLY A 459 -24.00 -9.00 -8.19
CA GLY A 459 -23.52 -10.36 -8.00
C GLY A 459 -23.40 -11.08 -9.33
N TRP A 460 -24.37 -10.88 -10.23
CA TRP A 460 -24.40 -11.49 -11.56
C TRP A 460 -23.35 -10.94 -12.52
N GLY A 461 -23.08 -9.63 -12.53
CA GLY A 461 -22.07 -9.02 -13.40
C GLY A 461 -20.64 -9.42 -13.04
N VAL A 462 -20.33 -9.47 -11.74
CA VAL A 462 -19.03 -9.95 -11.24
C VAL A 462 -18.90 -11.46 -11.43
N LEU A 463 -19.97 -12.24 -11.15
CA LEU A 463 -20.00 -13.69 -11.45
C LEU A 463 -19.72 -13.97 -12.91
N VAL A 464 -20.39 -13.29 -13.84
CA VAL A 464 -20.22 -13.55 -15.27
C VAL A 464 -18.81 -13.21 -15.72
N THR A 465 -18.21 -12.16 -15.17
CA THR A 465 -16.83 -11.76 -15.51
C THR A 465 -15.80 -12.73 -14.94
N VAL A 466 -16.00 -13.20 -13.71
CA VAL A 466 -15.10 -14.18 -13.06
C VAL A 466 -15.31 -15.59 -13.60
N ALA A 467 -16.55 -16.01 -13.82
CA ALA A 467 -16.91 -17.33 -14.36
C ALA A 467 -16.46 -17.50 -15.81
N ARG A 468 -16.67 -16.50 -16.69
CA ARG A 468 -16.13 -16.57 -18.07
C ARG A 468 -14.60 -16.71 -18.04
N ARG A 469 -13.95 -16.04 -17.09
CA ARG A 469 -12.50 -16.08 -16.98
C ARG A 469 -11.98 -17.41 -16.42
N TRP A 470 -12.68 -17.99 -15.45
CA TRP A 470 -12.37 -19.31 -14.91
C TRP A 470 -12.59 -20.42 -15.95
N GLU A 471 -13.67 -20.34 -16.73
CA GLU A 471 -13.97 -21.28 -17.82
C GLU A 471 -12.95 -21.19 -18.98
N GLU A 472 -12.34 -20.03 -19.19
CA GLU A 472 -11.23 -19.84 -20.12
C GLU A 472 -9.91 -20.42 -19.60
N GLU A 473 -9.69 -20.42 -18.27
CA GLU A 473 -8.53 -21.04 -17.63
C GLU A 473 -8.55 -22.57 -17.70
N GLU A 474 -9.70 -23.20 -17.42
CA GLU A 474 -9.86 -24.66 -17.57
C GLU A 474 -9.65 -25.11 -19.03
N ARG A 475 -10.17 -24.37 -20.00
CA ARG A 475 -9.95 -24.68 -21.43
C ARG A 475 -8.49 -24.58 -21.85
N ALA A 476 -7.74 -23.64 -21.28
CA ALA A 476 -6.31 -23.47 -21.58
C ALA A 476 -5.44 -24.56 -20.94
N GLU A 477 -5.78 -25.01 -19.73
CA GLU A 477 -5.11 -26.15 -19.08
C GLU A 477 -5.41 -27.46 -19.82
N GLY A 478 -6.65 -27.65 -20.29
CA GLY A 478 -7.02 -28.77 -21.16
C GLY A 478 -6.23 -28.80 -22.48
N SER A 479 -6.12 -27.66 -23.17
CA SER A 479 -5.40 -27.55 -24.44
C SER A 479 -3.88 -27.76 -24.29
N THR A 480 -3.28 -27.29 -23.19
CA THR A 480 -1.84 -27.48 -22.92
C THR A 480 -1.52 -28.90 -22.44
N ALA A 481 -2.45 -29.55 -21.73
CA ALA A 481 -2.35 -30.96 -21.39
C ALA A 481 -2.47 -31.87 -22.63
N GLU A 482 -3.42 -31.59 -23.53
CA GLU A 482 -3.54 -32.29 -24.83
C GLU A 482 -2.29 -32.09 -25.70
N ALA A 483 -1.77 -30.87 -25.80
CA ALA A 483 -0.56 -30.59 -26.56
C ALA A 483 0.67 -31.33 -26.00
N ARG A 484 0.81 -31.45 -24.68
CA ARG A 484 1.86 -32.27 -24.04
C ARG A 484 1.67 -33.76 -24.28
N HIS A 485 0.43 -34.25 -24.27
CA HIS A 485 0.12 -35.65 -24.54
C HIS A 485 0.46 -36.03 -25.99
N VAL A 486 0.13 -35.18 -26.96
CA VAL A 486 0.45 -35.39 -28.39
C VAL A 486 1.95 -35.39 -28.65
N VAL A 487 2.72 -34.52 -27.98
CA VAL A 487 4.20 -34.51 -28.10
C VAL A 487 4.83 -35.77 -27.52
N LEU A 488 4.35 -36.24 -26.36
CA LEU A 488 4.86 -37.48 -25.74
C LEU A 488 4.53 -38.72 -26.58
N GLN A 489 3.37 -38.73 -27.23
CA GLN A 489 2.96 -39.84 -28.11
C GLN A 489 3.73 -39.83 -29.45
N GLY A 490 4.10 -38.64 -29.96
CA GLY A 490 4.95 -38.52 -31.14
C GLY A 490 6.41 -38.97 -30.91
N ASP A 491 6.97 -38.70 -29.73
CA ASP A 491 8.33 -39.17 -29.36
C ASP A 491 8.39 -40.69 -29.15
N GLU A 492 7.30 -41.33 -28.68
CA GLU A 492 7.20 -42.79 -28.55
C GLU A 492 7.10 -43.48 -29.94
N ASP A 493 6.38 -42.88 -30.89
CA ASP A 493 6.26 -43.43 -32.26
C ASP A 493 7.57 -43.26 -33.08
N ASP A 494 8.32 -42.16 -32.90
CA ASP A 494 9.61 -41.94 -33.58
C ASP A 494 10.75 -42.82 -33.01
N THR A 495 10.67 -43.18 -31.72
CA THR A 495 11.61 -44.14 -31.11
C THR A 495 11.29 -45.60 -31.45
N ALA A 496 10.04 -45.92 -31.80
CA ALA A 496 9.66 -47.25 -32.29
C ALA A 496 10.03 -47.51 -33.76
N MET A 497 10.22 -46.46 -34.57
CA MET A 497 10.58 -46.56 -35.99
C MET A 497 12.10 -46.56 -36.26
N THR A 498 12.93 -46.41 -35.22
CA THR A 498 14.40 -46.39 -35.31
C THR A 498 15.09 -47.56 -34.59
N GLY A 499 14.33 -48.59 -34.17
CA GLY A 499 14.82 -49.83 -33.55
C GLY A 499 14.98 -51.01 -34.49
#